data_AF-A0A0B6YQL7-F1
#
_entry.id   AF-A0A0B6YQL7-F1
#
_cell.length_a   1.000
_cell.length_b   1.000
_cell.length_c   1.000
_cell.angle_alpha   90.00
_cell.angle_beta   90.00
_cell.angle_gamma   90.00
#
_symmetry.space_group_name_H-M   'P 1'
#
loop_
_entity.id
_entity.type
_entity.pdbx_description
1 polymer ?
#
loop_
_entity_poly.entity_id
_entity_poly.type
_entity_poly.pdbx_seq_one_letter_code
_entity_poly.pdbx_strand_id
1 'polypeptide(L)'
;MAVIMKSPPLTVGPELWRNRSMREIQLGQTVVRNSDKNCDIGRSLDIVPQIRDVLATLSNDEIRKYMREVRVIVAKLRESLLETNEEIKALTRGKEALERTLEHTRKDIQLNKDSRLVRITRPPVEKDRDGADDLLDAEYTHLLNCKKSLEVQLRSVQQHLQCLENIRKRTFACLQERSRVLDLLCHSLSAVLRPEK
;
A
#
# COMPACT_ATOMS: atom_id res chain seq x y z
N MET A 1 87.25 39.67 18.55
CA MET A 1 86.04 38.83 18.42
C MET A 1 85.33 38.81 19.76
N ALA A 2 84.18 39.48 19.88
CA ALA A 2 83.42 39.53 21.12
C ALA A 2 82.60 38.23 21.28
N VAL A 3 82.86 37.48 22.34
CA VAL A 3 82.06 36.31 22.71
C VAL A 3 80.89 36.80 23.55
N ILE A 4 79.69 36.77 22.97
CA ILE A 4 78.45 37.03 23.71
C ILE A 4 78.20 35.82 24.61
N MET A 5 78.52 35.94 25.90
CA MET A 5 78.11 34.95 26.90
C MET A 5 76.61 35.09 27.14
N LYS A 6 75.85 34.09 26.69
CA LYS A 6 74.43 33.94 26.98
C LYS A 6 74.28 33.70 28.49
N SER A 7 73.66 34.64 29.21
CA SER A 7 73.42 34.48 30.64
C SER A 7 72.57 33.22 30.90
N PRO A 8 72.88 32.43 31.95
CA PRO A 8 72.04 31.30 32.33
C PRO A 8 70.65 31.82 32.72
N PRO A 9 69.57 31.07 32.40
CA PRO A 9 68.22 31.51 32.70
C PRO A 9 68.07 31.75 34.20
N LEU A 10 67.58 32.94 34.56
CA LEU A 10 67.25 33.30 35.95
C LEU A 10 66.33 32.23 36.53
N THR A 11 66.88 31.42 37.44
CA THR A 11 66.12 30.39 38.14
C THR A 11 65.76 30.97 39.49
N VAL A 12 64.48 31.32 39.67
CA VAL A 12 63.98 31.81 40.97
C VAL A 12 63.70 30.59 41.85
N GLY A 13 64.47 30.44 42.92
CA GLY A 13 64.34 29.37 43.94
C GLY A 13 65.37 28.24 43.83
N PRO A 14 65.53 27.39 44.87
CA PRO A 14 66.49 26.29 44.87
C PRO A 14 66.20 25.32 43.71
N GLU A 15 67.19 25.07 42.86
CA GLU A 15 67.07 24.24 41.65
C GLU A 15 66.53 22.83 41.95
N LEU A 16 66.81 22.33 43.15
CA LEU A 16 66.24 21.09 43.70
C LEU A 16 64.70 21.11 43.77
N TRP A 17 64.10 22.22 44.16
CA TRP A 17 62.65 22.36 44.24
C TRP A 17 62.03 22.39 42.85
N ARG A 18 62.63 23.14 41.91
CA ARG A 18 62.20 23.13 40.50
C ARG A 18 62.27 21.74 39.90
N ASN A 19 63.39 21.03 40.08
CA ASN A 19 63.60 19.69 39.54
C ASN A 19 62.69 18.65 40.19
N ARG A 20 62.33 18.82 41.47
CA ARG A 20 61.34 17.99 42.16
C ARG A 20 59.93 18.25 41.63
N SER A 21 59.51 19.51 41.54
CA SER A 21 58.20 19.89 41.02
C SER A 21 58.02 19.45 39.56
N MET A 22 59.03 19.62 38.71
CA MET A 22 58.97 19.13 37.32
C MET A 22 58.84 17.61 37.25
N ARG A 23 59.52 16.86 38.13
CA ARG A 23 59.35 15.40 38.23
C ARG A 23 57.96 15.01 38.70
N GLU A 24 57.41 15.69 39.70
CA GLU A 24 56.06 15.45 40.20
C GLU A 24 54.99 15.78 39.13
N ILE A 25 55.19 16.85 38.35
CA ILE A 25 54.32 17.19 37.21
C ILE A 25 54.40 16.11 36.13
N GLN A 26 55.60 15.64 35.77
CA GLN A 26 55.77 14.57 34.78
C GLN A 26 55.14 13.24 35.25
N LEU A 27 55.26 12.92 36.53
CA LEU A 27 54.58 11.78 37.15
C LEU A 27 53.06 11.95 37.05
N GLY A 28 52.52 13.12 37.43
CA GLY A 28 51.09 13.43 37.30
C GLY A 28 50.58 13.30 35.86
N GLN A 29 51.32 13.84 34.89
CA GLN A 29 51.00 13.71 33.46
C GLN A 29 51.02 12.25 32.99
N THR A 30 51.95 11.44 33.50
CA THR A 30 52.03 10.01 33.18
C THR A 30 50.84 9.25 33.76
N VAL A 31 50.43 9.56 34.99
CA VAL A 31 49.24 8.97 35.63
C VAL A 31 47.97 9.30 34.86
N VAL A 32 47.77 10.57 34.49
CA VAL A 32 46.60 11.00 33.69
C VAL A 32 46.59 10.28 32.34
N ARG A 33 47.73 10.27 31.62
CA ARG A 33 47.82 9.57 30.33
C ARG A 33 47.54 8.08 30.45
N ASN A 34 47.98 7.43 31.52
CA ASN A 34 47.70 6.00 31.75
C ASN A 34 46.23 5.78 32.11
N SER A 35 45.61 6.69 32.86
CA SER A 35 44.18 6.66 33.16
C SER A 35 43.35 6.79 31.89
N ASP A 36 43.66 7.77 31.03
CA ASP A 36 42.96 7.98 29.75
C ASP A 36 43.06 6.75 28.85
N LYS A 37 44.28 6.19 28.71
CA LYS A 37 44.49 4.94 27.97
C LYS A 37 43.68 3.77 28.53
N ASN A 38 43.60 3.62 29.85
CA ASN A 38 42.81 2.56 30.47
C ASN A 38 41.30 2.78 30.29
N CYS A 39 40.83 4.03 30.32
CA CYS A 39 39.45 4.37 29.99
C CYS A 39 39.13 4.07 28.51
N ASP A 40 40.05 4.34 27.59
CA ASP A 40 39.89 4.01 26.17
C ASP A 40 39.90 2.50 25.93
N ILE A 41 40.78 1.75 26.61
CA ILE A 41 40.78 0.29 26.59
C ILE A 41 39.45 -0.24 27.16
N GLY A 42 39.00 0.29 28.30
CA GLY A 42 37.72 -0.06 28.91
C GLY A 42 36.54 0.19 27.96
N ARG A 43 36.52 1.33 27.27
CA ARG A 43 35.51 1.63 26.23
C ARG A 43 35.59 0.70 25.03
N SER A 44 36.80 0.31 24.62
CA SER A 44 37.00 -0.63 23.49
C SER A 44 36.68 -2.09 23.83
N LEU A 45 36.77 -2.45 25.11
CA LEU A 45 36.42 -3.77 25.65
C LEU A 45 34.96 -3.82 26.16
N ASP A 46 34.31 -2.67 26.27
CA ASP A 46 32.88 -2.60 26.60
C ASP A 46 32.09 -3.05 25.38
N ILE A 47 31.78 -4.35 25.38
CA ILE A 47 31.04 -5.03 24.33
C ILE A 47 29.60 -4.47 24.23
N VAL A 48 29.07 -3.85 25.29
CA VAL A 48 27.65 -3.48 25.36
C VAL A 48 27.27 -2.34 24.40
N PRO A 49 28.00 -1.21 24.33
CA PRO A 49 27.78 -0.19 23.29
C PRO A 49 27.92 -0.76 21.87
N GLN A 50 28.94 -1.57 21.62
CA GLN A 50 29.19 -2.13 20.29
C GLN A 50 28.09 -3.11 19.87
N ILE A 51 27.65 -4.00 20.76
CA ILE A 51 26.53 -4.91 20.49
C ILE A 51 25.23 -4.11 20.29
N ARG A 52 25.00 -3.07 21.08
CA ARG A 52 23.81 -2.22 20.93
C ARG A 52 23.75 -1.57 19.55
N ASP A 53 24.86 -1.03 19.06
CA ASP A 53 24.94 -0.40 17.75
C ASP A 53 24.79 -1.41 16.61
N VAL A 54 25.36 -2.61 16.75
CA VAL A 54 25.19 -3.71 15.79
C VAL A 54 23.73 -4.17 15.74
N LEU A 55 23.11 -4.40 16.89
CA LEU A 55 21.70 -4.81 16.97
C LEU A 55 20.76 -3.73 16.44
N ALA A 56 21.04 -2.45 16.73
CA ALA A 56 20.29 -1.33 16.18
C ALA A 56 20.40 -1.29 14.64
N THR A 57 21.60 -1.52 14.10
CA THR A 57 21.84 -1.57 12.65
C THR A 57 21.05 -2.69 12.00
N LEU A 58 21.19 -3.92 12.51
CA LEU A 58 20.48 -5.10 11.99
C LEU A 58 18.95 -4.93 12.05
N SER A 59 18.43 -4.40 13.17
CA SER A 59 17.00 -4.11 13.33
C SER A 59 16.53 -3.05 12.33
N ASN A 60 17.29 -1.97 12.15
CA ASN A 60 16.97 -0.92 11.19
C ASN A 60 16.98 -1.44 9.75
N ASP A 61 17.91 -2.33 9.40
CA ASP A 61 17.97 -2.92 8.06
C ASP A 61 16.75 -3.80 7.76
N GLU A 62 16.32 -4.62 8.72
CA GLU A 62 15.09 -5.41 8.59
C GLU A 62 13.85 -4.52 8.50
N ILE A 63 13.76 -3.45 9.31
CA ILE A 63 12.68 -2.47 9.23
C ILE A 63 12.63 -1.80 7.85
N ARG A 64 13.79 -1.41 7.29
CA ARG A 64 13.88 -0.80 5.96
C ARG A 64 13.46 -1.78 4.87
N LYS A 65 13.86 -3.05 4.96
CA LYS A 65 13.47 -4.11 4.02
C LYS A 65 11.96 -4.30 4.04
N TYR A 66 11.38 -4.49 5.23
CA TYR A 66 9.94 -4.62 5.41
C TYR A 66 9.19 -3.39 4.86
N MET A 67 9.66 -2.17 5.12
CA MET A 67 9.04 -0.96 4.55
C MET A 67 9.03 -0.96 3.02
N ARG A 68 10.12 -1.38 2.37
CA ARG A 68 10.17 -1.47 0.90
C ARG A 68 9.16 -2.48 0.37
N GLU A 69 9.07 -3.65 1.00
CA GLU A 69 8.10 -4.68 0.64
C GLU A 69 6.65 -4.19 0.81
N VAL A 70 6.34 -3.54 1.95
CA VAL A 70 5.01 -2.97 2.21
C VAL A 70 4.66 -1.88 1.18
N ARG A 71 5.60 -1.02 0.77
CA ARG A 71 5.37 -0.03 -0.29
C ARG A 71 4.98 -0.69 -1.62
N VAL A 72 5.65 -1.78 -1.99
CA VAL A 72 5.31 -2.55 -3.20
C VAL A 72 3.90 -3.14 -3.07
N ILE A 73 3.54 -3.70 -1.91
CA ILE A 73 2.20 -4.24 -1.67
C ILE A 73 1.14 -3.13 -1.77
N VAL A 74 1.37 -1.96 -1.16
CA VAL A 74 0.47 -0.80 -1.23
C VAL A 74 0.27 -0.35 -2.68
N ALA A 75 1.33 -0.30 -3.49
CA ALA A 75 1.23 0.04 -4.90
C ALA A 75 0.35 -0.97 -5.67
N LYS A 76 0.59 -2.27 -5.47
CA LYS A 76 -0.22 -3.34 -6.10
C LYS A 76 -1.68 -3.32 -5.67
N LEU A 77 -1.96 -3.06 -4.39
CA LEU A 77 -3.33 -2.93 -3.88
C LEU A 77 -4.06 -1.73 -4.48
N ARG A 78 -3.36 -0.61 -4.72
CA ARG A 78 -3.93 0.55 -5.41
C ARG A 78 -4.27 0.24 -6.86
N GLU A 79 -3.36 -0.40 -7.58
CA GLU A 79 -3.57 -0.84 -8.97
C GLU A 79 -4.77 -1.79 -9.05
N SER A 80 -4.79 -2.85 -8.24
CA SER A 80 -5.90 -3.80 -8.18
C SER A 80 -7.24 -3.13 -7.81
N LEU A 81 -7.23 -2.13 -6.93
CA LEU A 81 -8.43 -1.36 -6.60
C LEU A 81 -8.94 -0.54 -7.79
N LEU A 82 -8.03 0.07 -8.57
CA LEU A 82 -8.38 0.80 -9.79
C LEU A 82 -8.97 -0.13 -10.85
N GLU A 83 -8.31 -1.27 -11.11
CA GLU A 83 -8.81 -2.30 -12.04
C GLU A 83 -10.20 -2.78 -11.64
N THR A 84 -10.40 -3.11 -10.35
CA THR A 84 -11.71 -3.54 -9.82
C THR A 84 -12.77 -2.45 -10.04
N ASN A 85 -12.43 -1.17 -9.86
CA ASN A 85 -13.36 -0.08 -10.09
C ASN A 85 -13.75 0.07 -11.57
N GLU A 86 -12.79 -0.07 -12.49
CA GLU A 86 -13.09 -0.03 -13.92
C GLU A 86 -13.96 -1.22 -14.34
N GLU A 87 -13.71 -2.41 -13.81
CA GLU A 87 -14.53 -3.58 -14.07
C GLU A 87 -15.98 -3.39 -13.55
N ILE A 88 -16.14 -2.85 -12.34
CA ILE A 88 -17.48 -2.51 -11.79
C ILE A 88 -18.20 -1.52 -12.70
N LYS A 89 -17.50 -0.48 -13.19
CA LYS A 89 -18.09 0.50 -14.11
C LYS A 89 -18.51 -0.16 -15.42
N ALA A 90 -17.66 -1.00 -16.01
CA ALA A 90 -17.95 -1.70 -17.26
C ALA A 90 -19.15 -2.64 -17.11
N LEU A 91 -19.18 -3.48 -16.06
CA LEU A 91 -20.31 -4.37 -15.79
C LEU A 91 -21.59 -3.61 -15.48
N THR A 92 -21.53 -2.46 -14.82
CA THR A 92 -22.72 -1.63 -14.54
C THR A 92 -23.34 -1.13 -15.84
N ARG A 93 -22.54 -0.65 -16.80
CA ARG A 93 -23.04 -0.26 -18.12
C ARG A 93 -23.62 -1.45 -18.88
N GLY A 94 -22.96 -2.61 -18.80
CA GLY A 94 -23.46 -3.86 -19.38
C GLY A 94 -24.81 -4.29 -18.79
N LYS A 95 -24.97 -4.19 -17.47
CA LYS A 95 -26.22 -4.43 -16.75
C LYS A 95 -27.34 -3.52 -17.26
N GLU A 96 -27.10 -2.22 -17.34
CA GLU A 96 -28.08 -1.25 -17.84
C GLU A 96 -28.48 -1.52 -19.30
N ALA A 97 -27.51 -1.90 -20.14
CA ALA A 97 -27.79 -2.31 -21.52
C ALA A 97 -28.68 -3.55 -21.56
N LEU A 98 -28.40 -4.54 -20.73
CA LEU A 98 -29.17 -5.77 -20.63
C LEU A 98 -30.60 -5.52 -20.12
N GLU A 99 -30.77 -4.65 -19.13
CA GLU A 99 -32.08 -4.22 -18.62
C GLU A 99 -32.89 -3.51 -19.72
N ARG A 100 -32.25 -2.64 -20.51
CA ARG A 100 -32.89 -2.02 -21.68
C ARG A 100 -33.32 -3.05 -22.71
N THR A 101 -32.45 -3.98 -23.10
CA THR A 101 -32.81 -5.02 -24.07
C THR A 101 -33.94 -5.90 -23.55
N LEU A 102 -33.92 -6.28 -22.27
CA LEU A 102 -34.99 -7.06 -21.64
C LEU A 102 -36.33 -6.31 -21.67
N GLU A 103 -36.32 -5.00 -21.46
CA GLU A 103 -37.52 -4.16 -21.55
C GLU A 103 -38.06 -4.09 -22.99
N HIS A 104 -37.19 -3.95 -24.00
CA HIS A 104 -37.58 -4.04 -25.40
C HIS A 104 -38.22 -5.40 -25.71
N THR A 105 -37.60 -6.51 -25.31
CA THR A 105 -38.16 -7.85 -25.52
C THR A 105 -39.53 -8.00 -24.85
N ARG A 106 -39.75 -7.40 -23.67
CA ARG A 106 -41.08 -7.43 -23.01
C ARG A 106 -42.14 -6.68 -23.80
N LYS A 107 -41.78 -5.52 -24.38
CA LYS A 107 -42.66 -4.76 -25.27
C LYS A 107 -42.98 -5.54 -26.54
N ASP A 108 -41.99 -6.19 -27.14
CA ASP A 108 -42.19 -7.01 -28.34
C ASP A 108 -43.11 -8.21 -28.05
N ILE A 109 -42.96 -8.85 -26.89
CA ILE A 109 -43.90 -9.91 -26.44
C ILE A 109 -45.32 -9.37 -26.33
N GLN A 110 -45.51 -8.18 -25.77
CA GLN A 110 -46.83 -7.59 -25.66
C GLN A 110 -47.40 -7.25 -27.04
N LEU A 111 -46.61 -6.65 -27.93
CA LEU A 111 -47.00 -6.34 -29.30
C LEU A 111 -47.40 -7.61 -30.07
N ASN A 112 -46.64 -8.71 -29.92
CA ASN A 112 -46.97 -9.99 -30.54
C ASN A 112 -48.32 -10.53 -30.00
N LYS A 113 -48.57 -10.45 -28.68
CA LYS A 113 -49.87 -10.83 -28.09
C LYS A 113 -51.02 -10.00 -28.66
N ASP A 114 -50.83 -8.69 -28.76
CA ASP A 114 -51.85 -7.78 -29.31
C ASP A 114 -52.10 -8.09 -30.80
N SER A 115 -51.05 -8.40 -31.56
CA SER A 115 -51.15 -8.83 -32.96
C SER A 115 -51.93 -10.15 -33.10
N ARG A 116 -51.68 -11.13 -32.21
CA ARG A 116 -52.44 -12.38 -32.16
C ARG A 116 -53.92 -12.15 -31.81
N LEU A 117 -54.23 -11.19 -30.93
CA LEU A 117 -55.62 -10.84 -30.61
C LEU A 117 -56.36 -10.26 -31.81
N VAL A 118 -55.73 -9.36 -32.57
CA VAL A 118 -56.32 -8.80 -33.81
C VAL A 118 -56.67 -9.93 -34.79
N ARG A 119 -55.80 -10.94 -34.91
CA ARG A 119 -56.03 -12.10 -35.78
C ARG A 119 -57.24 -12.94 -35.37
N ILE A 120 -57.56 -13.00 -34.08
CA ILE A 120 -58.76 -13.70 -33.57
C ILE A 120 -60.05 -12.96 -33.94
N THR A 121 -59.98 -11.65 -34.11
CA THR A 121 -61.14 -10.79 -34.46
C THR A 121 -61.47 -10.76 -35.96
N ARG A 122 -60.75 -11.52 -36.80
CA ARG A 122 -61.00 -11.59 -38.25
C ARG A 122 -62.42 -12.08 -38.58
N PRO A 123 -63.01 -11.63 -39.70
CA PRO A 123 -64.29 -12.13 -40.18
C PRO A 123 -64.29 -13.65 -40.38
N PRO A 124 -65.43 -14.35 -40.25
CA PRO A 124 -65.51 -15.81 -40.32
C PRO A 124 -64.92 -16.44 -41.59
N VAL A 125 -65.01 -15.73 -42.72
CA VAL A 125 -64.51 -16.20 -44.03
C VAL A 125 -62.98 -16.22 -44.10
N GLU A 126 -62.32 -15.45 -43.23
CA GLU A 126 -60.85 -15.28 -43.18
C GLU A 126 -60.25 -15.83 -41.88
N LYS A 127 -61.04 -16.62 -41.14
CA LYS A 127 -60.69 -17.11 -39.80
C LYS A 127 -59.86 -18.39 -39.82
N ASP A 128 -59.70 -18.99 -40.99
CA ASP A 128 -58.83 -20.14 -41.17
C ASP A 128 -57.39 -19.76 -40.83
N ARG A 129 -56.71 -20.69 -40.16
CA ARG A 129 -55.31 -20.51 -39.77
C ARG A 129 -54.45 -20.42 -41.02
N ASP A 130 -53.57 -19.43 -41.06
CA ASP A 130 -52.63 -19.22 -42.16
C ASP A 130 -51.19 -19.07 -41.65
N GLY A 131 -50.24 -18.92 -42.58
CA GLY A 131 -48.81 -18.82 -42.24
C GLY A 131 -48.43 -17.64 -41.35
N ALA A 132 -49.24 -16.57 -41.29
CA ALA A 132 -49.00 -15.47 -40.35
C ALA A 132 -49.32 -15.87 -38.90
N ASP A 133 -50.28 -16.78 -38.68
CA ASP A 133 -50.52 -17.33 -37.32
C ASP A 133 -49.33 -18.18 -36.86
N ASP A 134 -48.78 -18.98 -37.77
CA ASP A 134 -47.59 -19.80 -37.50
C ASP A 134 -46.36 -18.92 -37.20
N LEU A 135 -46.18 -17.83 -37.94
CA LEU A 135 -45.11 -16.87 -37.68
C LEU A 135 -45.27 -16.18 -36.33
N LEU A 136 -46.49 -15.76 -35.97
CA LEU A 136 -46.74 -15.13 -34.67
C LEU A 136 -46.49 -16.08 -33.50
N ASP A 137 -46.87 -17.36 -33.63
CA ASP A 137 -46.61 -18.40 -32.62
C ASP A 137 -45.10 -18.69 -32.47
N ALA A 138 -44.39 -18.76 -33.60
CA ALA A 138 -42.94 -18.97 -33.62
C ALA A 138 -42.18 -17.79 -33.00
N GLU A 139 -42.53 -16.56 -33.40
CA GLU A 139 -41.97 -15.33 -32.84
C GLU A 139 -42.20 -15.25 -31.33
N TYR A 140 -43.43 -15.53 -30.87
CA TYR A 140 -43.75 -15.53 -29.44
C TYR A 140 -42.84 -16.48 -28.64
N THR A 141 -42.65 -17.69 -29.17
CA THR A 141 -41.78 -18.71 -28.55
C THR A 141 -40.32 -18.24 -28.52
N HIS A 142 -39.84 -17.64 -29.61
CA HIS A 142 -38.49 -17.08 -29.68
C HIS A 142 -38.28 -15.95 -28.67
N LEU A 143 -39.22 -15.00 -28.59
CA LEU A 143 -39.17 -13.88 -27.64
C LEU A 143 -39.16 -14.35 -26.19
N LEU A 144 -39.94 -15.38 -25.84
CA LEU A 144 -39.92 -15.98 -24.50
C LEU A 144 -38.56 -16.60 -24.16
N ASN A 145 -37.94 -17.29 -25.12
CA ASN A 145 -36.61 -17.87 -24.94
C ASN A 145 -35.55 -16.78 -24.77
N CYS A 146 -35.60 -15.72 -25.59
CA CYS A 146 -34.73 -14.54 -25.46
C CYS A 146 -34.90 -13.88 -24.10
N LYS A 147 -36.13 -13.62 -23.66
CA LYS A 147 -36.42 -13.07 -22.32
C LYS A 147 -35.77 -13.91 -21.22
N LYS A 148 -35.98 -15.24 -21.24
CA LYS A 148 -35.40 -16.14 -20.23
C LYS A 148 -33.87 -16.09 -20.21
N SER A 149 -33.24 -16.07 -21.38
CA SER A 149 -31.78 -15.96 -21.50
C SER A 149 -31.25 -14.64 -20.92
N LEU A 150 -31.88 -13.52 -21.29
CA LEU A 150 -31.54 -12.19 -20.77
C LEU A 150 -31.69 -12.10 -19.25
N GLU A 151 -32.75 -12.69 -18.67
CA GLU A 151 -32.95 -12.73 -17.22
C GLU A 151 -31.88 -13.55 -16.49
N VAL A 152 -31.43 -14.66 -17.07
CA VAL A 152 -30.31 -15.46 -16.52
C VAL A 152 -29.02 -14.65 -16.54
N GLN A 153 -28.70 -14.01 -17.68
CA GLN A 153 -27.52 -13.17 -17.79
C GLN A 153 -27.56 -12.00 -16.79
N LEU A 154 -28.74 -11.39 -16.59
CA LEU A 154 -28.90 -10.26 -15.67
C LEU A 154 -28.61 -10.67 -14.23
N ARG A 155 -29.14 -11.82 -13.80
CA ARG A 155 -28.82 -12.37 -12.48
C ARG A 155 -27.32 -12.65 -12.32
N SER A 156 -26.66 -13.20 -13.34
CA SER A 156 -25.21 -13.45 -13.30
C SER A 156 -24.42 -12.15 -13.18
N VAL A 157 -24.74 -11.11 -13.96
CA VAL A 157 -24.06 -9.81 -13.87
C VAL A 157 -24.27 -9.17 -12.51
N GLN A 158 -25.48 -9.25 -11.94
CA GLN A 158 -25.76 -8.75 -10.60
C GLN A 158 -24.93 -9.47 -9.52
N GLN A 159 -24.77 -10.79 -9.63
CA GLN A 159 -23.92 -11.58 -8.73
C GLN A 159 -22.44 -11.19 -8.86
N HIS A 160 -21.94 -11.03 -10.08
CA HIS A 160 -20.56 -10.58 -10.31
C HIS A 160 -20.32 -9.17 -9.73
N LEU A 161 -21.25 -8.24 -9.94
CA LEU A 161 -21.17 -6.89 -9.35
C LEU A 161 -21.11 -6.94 -7.81
N GLN A 162 -21.94 -7.78 -7.17
CA GLN A 162 -21.89 -7.95 -5.73
C GLN A 162 -20.54 -8.51 -5.25
N CYS A 163 -19.99 -9.48 -5.99
CA CYS A 163 -18.69 -10.06 -5.67
C CYS A 163 -17.55 -9.03 -5.82
N LEU A 164 -17.52 -8.29 -6.92
CA LEU A 164 -16.55 -7.22 -7.15
C LEU A 164 -16.64 -6.13 -6.09
N GLU A 165 -17.84 -5.74 -5.66
CA GLU A 165 -18.03 -4.75 -4.60
C GLU A 165 -17.48 -5.24 -3.25
N ASN A 166 -17.64 -6.53 -2.94
CA ASN A 166 -17.04 -7.14 -1.76
C ASN A 166 -15.50 -7.19 -1.85
N ILE A 167 -14.96 -7.52 -3.02
CA ILE A 167 -13.51 -7.50 -3.27
C ILE A 167 -12.98 -6.08 -3.10
N ARG A 168 -13.62 -5.07 -3.72
CA ARG A 168 -13.27 -3.65 -3.61
C ARG A 168 -13.17 -3.21 -2.15
N LYS A 169 -14.18 -3.53 -1.33
CA LYS A 169 -14.19 -3.20 0.11
C LYS A 169 -13.03 -3.85 0.85
N ARG A 170 -12.77 -5.14 0.62
CA ARG A 170 -11.67 -5.88 1.27
C ARG A 170 -10.30 -5.34 0.85
N THR A 171 -10.10 -5.10 -0.43
CA THR A 171 -8.86 -4.52 -0.98
C THR A 171 -8.62 -3.13 -0.41
N PHE A 172 -9.66 -2.30 -0.32
CA PHE A 172 -9.56 -0.98 0.28
C PHE A 172 -9.20 -1.02 1.78
N ALA A 173 -9.82 -1.91 2.56
CA ALA A 173 -9.48 -2.09 3.98
C ALA A 173 -8.01 -2.53 4.14
N CYS A 174 -7.58 -3.53 3.37
CA CYS A 174 -6.20 -4.01 3.37
C CYS A 174 -5.22 -2.88 2.97
N LEU A 175 -5.57 -2.08 1.96
CA LEU A 175 -4.78 -0.93 1.54
C LEU A 175 -4.63 0.10 2.67
N GLN A 176 -5.69 0.40 3.42
CA GLN A 176 -5.63 1.32 4.56
C GLN A 176 -4.72 0.79 5.66
N GLU A 177 -4.86 -0.48 6.04
CA GLU A 177 -4.01 -1.12 7.07
C GLU A 177 -2.53 -1.07 6.68
N ARG A 178 -2.19 -1.44 5.44
CA ARG A 178 -0.81 -1.43 4.95
C ARG A 178 -0.25 -0.03 4.80
N SER A 179 -1.06 0.94 4.42
CA SER A 179 -0.65 2.36 4.37
C SER A 179 -0.35 2.88 5.77
N ARG A 180 -1.19 2.57 6.77
CA ARG A 180 -0.98 2.97 8.16
C ARG A 180 0.31 2.43 8.76
N VAL A 181 0.72 1.21 8.39
CA VAL A 181 2.01 0.64 8.80
C VAL A 181 3.18 1.51 8.32
N LEU A 182 3.12 2.00 7.08
CA LEU A 182 4.16 2.89 6.55
C LEU A 182 4.18 4.23 7.30
N ASP A 183 3.02 4.78 7.63
CA ASP A 183 2.92 6.04 8.37
C ASP A 183 3.53 5.92 9.77
N LEU A 184 3.24 4.85 10.50
CA LEU A 184 3.79 4.61 11.84
C LEU A 184 5.33 4.55 11.83
N LEU A 185 5.90 3.83 10.86
CA LEU A 185 7.35 3.69 10.74
C LEU A 185 8.02 5.01 10.33
N CYS A 186 7.42 5.77 9.41
CA CYS A 186 7.92 7.09 9.02
C CYS A 186 7.87 8.11 10.17
N HIS A 187 6.81 8.10 10.99
CA HIS A 187 6.71 8.95 12.17
C HIS A 187 7.75 8.58 13.24
N SER A 188 7.98 7.30 13.49
CA SER A 188 9.00 6.85 14.45
C SER A 188 10.41 7.32 14.06
N LEU A 189 10.75 7.25 12.76
CA LEU A 189 12.03 7.74 12.26
C LEU A 189 12.16 9.27 12.42
N SER A 190 11.07 10.00 12.16
CA SER A 190 11.04 11.46 12.25
C SER A 190 11.13 11.97 13.69
N ALA A 191 10.56 11.24 14.65
CA ALA A 191 10.66 11.55 16.08
C ALA A 191 12.09 11.36 16.60
N VAL A 192 12.81 10.34 16.13
CA VAL A 192 14.22 10.11 16.51
C VAL A 192 15.18 11.13 15.86
N LEU A 193 14.89 11.58 14.63
CA LEU A 193 15.72 12.53 13.89
C LEU A 193 15.51 14.00 14.30
N ARG A 194 14.49 14.31 15.11
CA ARG A 194 14.34 15.63 15.73
C ARG A 194 14.91 15.57 17.16
N PRO A 195 16.15 16.00 17.41
CA PRO A 195 16.54 16.30 18.77
C PRO A 195 15.64 17.43 19.27
N GLU A 196 14.93 17.21 20.39
CA GLU A 196 14.23 18.28 21.09
C GLU A 196 15.23 19.41 21.37
N LYS A 197 14.83 20.64 21.03
CA LYS A 197 15.59 21.86 21.35
C LYS A 197 15.46 22.19 22.81
#